data_AF-A0A6I4RX68-F1
#
_entry.id   AF-A0A6I4RX68-F1
#
_cell.length_a   1.000
_cell.length_b   1.000
_cell.length_c   1.000
_cell.angle_alpha   90.00
_cell.angle_beta   90.00
_cell.angle_gamma   90.00
#
_symmetry.space_group_name_H-M   'P 1'
#
loop_
_entity.id
_entity.type
_entity.pdbx_description
1 polymer ?
#
loop_
_entity_poly.entity_id
_entity_poly.type
_entity_poly.pdbx_seq_one_letter_code
_entity_poly.pdbx_strand_id
1 'polypeptide(L)'
;MLDTIPSQVIPIIIQISFVVIIIASFVISVLFILSQQKLVNNIAKANNTTNKIHGAWLWTQLIPIWTYIALAITAVKLDEQCRAYEAKYTIKLKFKAPFVYWYIGMTILNLVPILNIVTTIVSLVLFIVVWSNISNTTKELVKNL
;
A
#
# COMPACT_ATOMS: atom_id res chain seq x y z
N MET A 1 38.35 26.60 16.42
CA MET A 1 38.65 25.32 15.75
C MET A 1 37.39 24.93 14.99
N LEU A 2 37.44 24.91 13.66
CA LEU A 2 36.35 24.32 12.89
C LEU A 2 36.55 22.81 13.05
N ASP A 3 35.72 22.16 13.86
CA ASP A 3 35.77 20.71 14.04
C ASP A 3 35.47 20.04 12.70
N THR A 4 36.53 19.69 11.98
CA THR A 4 36.42 18.88 10.78
C THR A 4 35.93 17.51 11.20
N ILE A 5 34.66 17.21 10.90
CA ILE A 5 34.09 15.88 11.05
C ILE A 5 35.07 14.88 10.40
N PRO A 6 35.57 13.87 11.12
CA PRO A 6 36.49 12.89 10.56
C PRO A 6 35.85 12.26 9.31
N SER A 7 36.61 12.08 8.24
CA SER A 7 36.11 11.57 6.95
C SER A 7 35.44 10.19 7.05
N GLN A 8 35.73 9.44 8.11
CA GLN A 8 35.12 8.15 8.45
C GLN A 8 33.72 8.26 9.09
N VAL A 9 33.36 9.42 9.66
CA VAL A 9 32.07 9.61 10.35
C VAL A 9 30.93 9.80 9.33
N ILE A 10 31.19 10.48 8.21
CA ILE A 10 30.20 10.69 7.13
C ILE A 10 29.64 9.36 6.56
N PRO A 11 30.47 8.38 6.13
CA PRO A 11 29.96 7.12 5.61
C PRO A 11 29.23 6.28 6.67
N ILE A 12 29.63 6.37 7.94
CA ILE A 12 28.92 5.70 9.06
C ILE A 12 27.50 6.28 9.23
N ILE A 13 27.35 7.61 9.22
CA ILE A 13 26.04 8.26 9.30
C ILE A 13 25.16 7.85 8.12
N ILE A 14 25.71 7.78 6.91
CA ILE A 14 24.99 7.35 5.71
C ILE A 14 24.52 5.89 5.85
N GLN A 15 25.39 4.98 6.31
CA GLN A 15 25.03 3.58 6.52
C GLN A 15 23.91 3.41 7.57
N ILE A 16 24.04 4.08 8.72
CA ILE A 16 23.00 4.03 9.76
C ILE A 16 21.68 4.57 9.22
N SER A 17 21.71 5.70 8.52
CA SER A 17 20.52 6.30 7.90
C SER A 17 19.86 5.34 6.91
N PHE A 18 20.65 4.64 6.09
CA PHE A 18 20.15 3.67 5.13
C PHE A 18 19.49 2.47 5.81
N VAL A 19 20.10 1.94 6.88
CA VAL A 19 19.52 0.85 7.67
C VAL A 19 18.19 1.27 8.30
N VAL A 20 18.12 2.48 8.87
CA VAL A 20 16.88 3.03 9.45
C VAL A 20 15.78 3.14 8.39
N ILE A 21 16.11 3.64 7.19
CA ILE A 21 15.15 3.76 6.07
C ILE A 21 14.63 2.39 5.64
N ILE A 22 15.49 1.37 5.55
CA ILE A 22 15.07 0.00 5.19
C ILE A 22 14.10 -0.55 6.24
N ILE A 23 14.44 -0.43 7.52
CA ILE A 23 13.60 -0.94 8.61
C ILE A 23 12.24 -0.21 8.62
N ALA A 24 12.25 1.12 8.50
CA ALA A 24 11.02 1.91 8.44
C ALA A 24 10.14 1.52 7.24
N SER A 25 10.75 1.34 6.06
CA SER A 25 10.04 0.94 4.84
C SER A 25 9.43 -0.46 4.97
N PHE A 26 10.14 -1.38 5.61
CA PHE A 26 9.63 -2.72 5.91
C PHE A 26 8.43 -2.66 6.85
N VAL A 27 8.53 -1.92 7.96
CA VAL A 27 7.43 -1.74 8.92
C VAL A 27 6.20 -1.14 8.25
N ILE A 28 6.38 -0.09 7.44
CA ILE A 28 5.30 0.53 6.66
C ILE A 28 4.61 -0.49 5.74
N SER A 29 5.39 -1.32 5.05
CA SER A 29 4.87 -2.35 4.15
C SER A 29 4.04 -3.39 4.90
N VAL A 30 4.51 -3.84 6.08
CA VAL A 30 3.77 -4.77 6.95
C VAL A 30 2.45 -4.15 7.41
N LEU A 31 2.46 -2.91 7.89
CA LEU A 31 1.23 -2.22 8.33
C LEU A 31 0.22 -2.02 7.19
N PHE A 32 0.72 -1.74 5.99
CA PHE A 32 -0.10 -1.62 4.79
C PHE A 32 -0.77 -2.96 4.43
N ILE A 33 -0.01 -4.07 4.44
CA ILE A 33 -0.53 -5.42 4.18
C ILE A 33 -1.58 -5.81 5.24
N LEU A 34 -1.33 -5.53 6.52
CA LEU A 34 -2.30 -5.78 7.60
C LEU A 34 -3.59 -4.99 7.40
N SER A 35 -3.50 -3.75 6.90
CA SER A 35 -4.66 -2.92 6.58
C SER A 35 -5.49 -3.52 5.44
N GLN A 36 -4.84 -4.01 4.38
CA GLN A 36 -5.52 -4.76 3.31
C GLN A 36 -6.18 -6.03 3.83
N GLN A 37 -5.47 -6.81 4.65
CA GLN A 37 -5.98 -8.06 5.22
C GLN A 37 -7.23 -7.82 6.07
N LYS A 38 -7.24 -6.75 6.87
CA LYS A 38 -8.41 -6.35 7.65
C LYS A 38 -9.60 -6.01 6.75
N LEU A 39 -9.37 -5.24 5.68
CA LEU A 39 -10.41 -4.89 4.73
C LEU A 39 -10.99 -6.13 4.02
N VAL A 40 -10.13 -7.00 3.48
CA VAL A 40 -10.51 -8.24 2.79
C VAL A 40 -11.36 -9.14 3.68
N ASN A 41 -10.97 -9.30 4.94
CA ASN A 41 -11.72 -10.13 5.89
C ASN A 41 -13.10 -9.53 6.22
N ASN A 42 -13.15 -8.21 6.47
CA ASN A 42 -14.39 -7.53 6.81
C ASN A 42 -15.39 -7.53 5.65
N ILE A 43 -14.91 -7.29 4.43
CA ILE A 43 -15.79 -7.26 3.26
C ILE A 43 -16.30 -8.66 2.88
N ALA A 44 -15.46 -9.68 2.99
CA ALA A 44 -15.88 -11.06 2.78
C ALA A 44 -16.95 -11.49 3.79
N LYS A 45 -16.78 -11.08 5.06
CA LYS A 45 -17.77 -11.30 6.13
C LYS A 45 -19.08 -10.58 5.81
N ALA A 46 -19.02 -9.31 5.43
CA ALA A 46 -20.21 -8.52 5.12
C ALA A 46 -20.98 -9.05 3.88
N ASN A 47 -20.27 -9.57 2.89
CA ASN A 47 -20.86 -10.15 1.69
C ASN A 47 -21.31 -11.62 1.87
N ASN A 48 -21.03 -12.26 3.01
CA ASN A 48 -21.24 -13.69 3.23
C ASN A 48 -20.63 -14.57 2.11
N THR A 49 -19.43 -14.22 1.64
CA THR A 49 -18.76 -14.95 0.56
C THR A 49 -17.52 -15.69 1.04
N THR A 50 -17.32 -16.90 0.52
CA THR A 50 -16.09 -17.70 0.69
C THR A 50 -15.00 -17.31 -0.31
N ASN A 51 -15.36 -16.58 -1.37
CA ASN A 51 -14.43 -16.11 -2.39
C ASN A 51 -13.66 -14.87 -1.90
N LYS A 52 -12.79 -15.07 -0.92
CA LYS A 52 -11.91 -14.03 -0.36
C LYS A 52 -10.49 -14.16 -0.90
N ILE A 53 -9.80 -13.02 -0.98
CA ILE A 53 -8.35 -13.02 -1.24
C ILE A 53 -7.68 -13.76 -0.06
N HIS A 54 -6.90 -14.80 -0.36
CA HIS A 54 -6.20 -15.53 0.69
C HIS A 54 -5.16 -14.60 1.33
N GLY A 55 -5.13 -14.54 2.68
CA GLY A 55 -4.13 -13.73 3.40
C GLY A 55 -2.69 -13.96 2.94
N ALA A 56 -2.30 -15.21 2.62
CA ALA A 56 -0.97 -15.52 2.10
C ALA A 56 -0.62 -14.75 0.82
N TRP A 57 -1.60 -14.50 -0.06
CA TRP A 57 -1.41 -13.70 -1.27
C TRP A 57 -0.97 -12.27 -0.94
N LEU A 58 -1.54 -11.66 0.10
CA LEU A 58 -1.20 -10.29 0.50
C LEU A 58 0.26 -10.19 0.97
N TRP A 59 0.75 -11.22 1.68
CA TRP A 59 2.14 -11.27 2.15
C TRP A 59 3.17 -11.43 1.03
N THR A 60 2.76 -11.97 -0.13
CA THR A 60 3.65 -12.02 -1.30
C THR A 60 4.06 -10.62 -1.78
N GLN A 61 3.32 -9.56 -1.42
CA GLN A 61 3.67 -8.17 -1.73
C GLN A 61 4.99 -7.70 -1.10
N LEU A 62 5.55 -8.42 -0.13
CA LEU A 62 6.88 -8.12 0.42
C LEU A 62 8.02 -8.42 -0.56
N ILE A 63 7.77 -9.21 -1.62
CA ILE A 63 8.76 -9.52 -2.66
C ILE A 63 8.81 -8.32 -3.63
N PRO A 64 9.95 -7.58 -3.73
CA PRO A 64 9.97 -6.26 -4.38
C PRO A 64 9.52 -6.24 -5.85
N ILE A 65 9.92 -7.22 -6.66
CA ILE A 65 9.54 -7.29 -8.08
C ILE A 65 8.09 -7.74 -8.25
N TRP A 66 7.62 -8.63 -7.36
CA TRP A 66 6.30 -9.22 -7.41
C TRP A 66 5.20 -8.30 -6.86
N THR A 67 5.57 -7.34 -6.00
CA THR A 67 4.63 -6.46 -5.29
C THR A 67 3.63 -5.77 -6.22
N TYR A 68 4.08 -5.32 -7.39
CA TYR A 68 3.23 -4.63 -8.37
C TYR A 68 2.11 -5.52 -8.91
N ILE A 69 2.45 -6.77 -9.25
CA ILE A 69 1.50 -7.75 -9.76
C ILE A 69 0.52 -8.17 -8.65
N ALA A 70 1.06 -8.49 -7.47
CA ALA A 70 0.26 -8.88 -6.32
C ALA A 70 -0.73 -7.78 -5.90
N LEU A 71 -0.28 -6.52 -5.92
CA LEU A 71 -1.11 -5.36 -5.56
C LEU A 71 -2.17 -5.08 -6.62
N ALA A 72 -1.84 -5.19 -7.91
CA ALA A 72 -2.82 -5.04 -9.00
C ALA A 72 -3.95 -6.06 -8.91
N ILE A 73 -3.61 -7.34 -8.74
CA ILE A 73 -4.61 -8.41 -8.58
C ILE A 73 -5.42 -8.21 -7.30
N THR A 74 -4.79 -7.77 -6.21
CA THR A 74 -5.49 -7.45 -4.96
C THR A 74 -6.49 -6.33 -5.17
N ALA A 75 -6.13 -5.28 -5.92
CA ALA A 75 -7.02 -4.15 -6.21
C ALA A 75 -8.24 -4.57 -7.02
N VAL A 76 -8.07 -5.37 -8.09
CA VAL A 76 -9.17 -5.88 -8.91
C VAL A 76 -10.17 -6.65 -8.05
N LYS A 77 -9.68 -7.66 -7.33
CA LYS A 77 -10.55 -8.53 -6.51
C LYS A 77 -11.24 -7.75 -5.39
N LEU A 78 -10.54 -6.79 -4.79
CA LEU A 78 -11.12 -5.97 -3.75
C LEU A 78 -12.19 -5.01 -4.30
N ASP A 79 -12.00 -4.46 -5.51
CA ASP A 79 -13.00 -3.63 -6.19
C ASP A 79 -14.26 -4.42 -6.50
N GLU A 80 -14.14 -5.66 -6.97
CA GLU A 80 -15.26 -6.57 -7.20
C GLU A 80 -16.07 -6.81 -5.92
N GLN A 81 -15.38 -7.08 -4.80
CA GLN A 81 -16.01 -7.27 -3.49
C GLN A 81 -16.69 -5.99 -2.98
N CYS A 82 -16.07 -4.83 -3.20
CA CYS A 82 -16.66 -3.53 -2.90
C CYS A 82 -17.93 -3.31 -3.70
N ARG A 83 -17.91 -3.52 -5.02
CA ARG A 83 -19.10 -3.36 -5.87
C ARG A 83 -20.22 -4.31 -5.48
N ALA A 84 -19.91 -5.56 -5.13
CA ALA A 84 -20.89 -6.51 -4.64
C ALA A 84 -21.57 -6.04 -3.34
N TYR A 85 -20.80 -5.46 -2.41
CA TYR A 85 -21.32 -4.85 -1.19
C TYR A 85 -22.18 -3.61 -1.49
N GLU A 86 -21.67 -2.69 -2.32
CA GLU A 86 -22.37 -1.47 -2.72
C GLU A 86 -23.71 -1.78 -3.40
N ALA A 87 -23.78 -2.84 -4.23
CA ALA A 87 -25.01 -3.28 -4.88
C ALA A 87 -26.03 -3.89 -3.90
N LYS A 88 -25.57 -4.58 -2.85
CA LYS A 88 -26.44 -5.21 -1.86
C LYS A 88 -26.98 -4.23 -0.82
N TYR A 89 -26.18 -3.24 -0.43
CA TYR A 89 -26.51 -2.35 0.69
C TYR A 89 -26.74 -0.88 0.28
N THR A 90 -26.53 -0.51 -0.99
CA THR A 90 -26.64 0.87 -1.51
C THR A 90 -25.72 1.89 -0.80
N ILE A 91 -24.75 1.42 -0.02
CA ILE A 91 -23.75 2.23 0.67
C ILE A 91 -22.51 2.30 -0.20
N LYS A 92 -22.08 3.50 -0.61
CA LYS A 92 -20.85 3.69 -1.38
C LYS A 92 -19.62 3.61 -0.47
N LEU A 93 -18.68 2.76 -0.84
CA LEU A 93 -17.40 2.60 -0.16
C LEU A 93 -16.34 3.52 -0.77
N LYS A 94 -15.39 3.93 0.07
CA LYS A 94 -14.30 4.84 -0.33
C LYS A 94 -13.19 4.17 -1.14
N PHE A 95 -13.08 2.85 -1.09
CA PHE A 95 -12.09 2.13 -1.89
C PHE A 95 -12.37 2.29 -3.38
N LYS A 96 -11.33 2.63 -4.16
CA LYS A 96 -11.38 2.73 -5.62
C LYS A 96 -10.09 2.15 -6.19
N ALA A 97 -10.19 1.06 -6.96
CA ALA A 97 -9.03 0.42 -7.59
C ALA A 97 -8.21 1.32 -8.53
N PRO A 98 -8.78 2.31 -9.26
CA PRO A 98 -7.98 3.20 -10.12
C PRO A 98 -6.81 3.89 -9.40
N PHE A 99 -6.96 4.29 -8.13
CA PHE A 99 -5.84 4.89 -7.38
C PHE A 99 -4.69 3.91 -7.18
N VAL A 100 -4.98 2.61 -7.04
CA VAL A 100 -3.95 1.58 -6.94
C VAL A 100 -3.22 1.40 -8.26
N TYR A 101 -3.93 1.42 -9.39
CA TYR A 101 -3.31 1.33 -10.71
C TYR A 101 -2.43 2.55 -11.01
N TRP A 102 -2.90 3.75 -10.67
CA TRP A 102 -2.09 4.96 -10.75
C TRP A 102 -0.84 4.86 -9.87
N TYR A 103 -0.98 4.38 -8.62
CA TYR A 103 0.16 4.18 -7.73
C TYR A 103 1.21 3.24 -8.34
N ILE A 104 0.78 2.10 -8.88
CA ILE A 104 1.69 1.14 -9.52
C ILE A 104 2.35 1.77 -10.75
N GLY A 105 1.58 2.42 -11.62
CA GLY A 105 2.10 3.09 -12.82
C GLY A 105 3.15 4.14 -12.51
N MET A 106 2.88 5.03 -11.54
CA MET A 106 3.84 6.07 -11.13
C MET A 106 5.09 5.48 -10.50
N THR A 107 4.96 4.38 -9.75
CA THR A 107 6.11 3.70 -9.13
C THR A 107 6.99 3.00 -10.16
N ILE A 108 6.41 2.45 -11.23
CA ILE A 108 7.19 1.90 -12.35
C ILE A 108 7.89 3.04 -13.13
N LEU A 109 7.23 4.19 -13.31
CA LEU A 109 7.83 5.36 -13.95
C LEU A 109 9.04 5.92 -13.17
N ASN A 110 9.08 5.75 -11.84
CA ASN A 110 10.26 6.10 -11.02
C ASN A 110 11.53 5.33 -11.39
N LEU A 111 11.41 4.19 -12.10
CA LEU A 111 12.57 3.45 -12.59
C LEU A 111 13.33 4.22 -13.69
N VAL A 112 12.70 5.24 -14.31
CA VAL A 112 13.33 6.12 -15.29
C VAL A 112 14.03 7.28 -14.57
N PRO A 113 15.37 7.37 -14.57
CA PRO A 113 16.12 8.31 -13.73
C PRO A 113 15.78 9.80 -13.96
N ILE A 114 15.32 10.14 -15.16
CA ILE A 114 15.06 11.53 -15.59
C ILE A 114 13.77 12.09 -14.96
N LEU A 115 12.82 11.24 -14.55
CA LEU A 115 11.51 11.66 -14.05
C LEU A 115 11.44 11.73 -12.51
N ASN A 116 12.51 11.32 -11.84
CA ASN A 116 12.47 10.64 -10.54
C ASN A 116 11.87 11.46 -9.38
N ILE A 117 12.15 12.77 -9.26
CA ILE A 117 11.69 13.56 -8.09
C ILE A 117 10.16 13.75 -8.11
N VAL A 118 9.60 14.18 -9.24
CA VAL A 118 8.16 14.45 -9.36
C VAL A 118 7.37 13.16 -9.23
N THR A 119 7.80 12.11 -9.93
CA THR A 119 7.13 10.81 -9.89
C THR A 119 7.24 10.17 -8.50
N THR A 120 8.33 10.40 -7.75
CA THR A 120 8.48 9.92 -6.36
C THR A 120 7.49 10.61 -5.43
N ILE A 121 7.36 11.94 -5.52
CA ILE A 121 6.40 12.70 -4.71
C ILE A 121 4.97 12.23 -5.02
N VAL A 122 4.63 12.09 -6.30
CA VAL A 122 3.29 11.64 -6.70
C VAL A 122 3.01 10.21 -6.24
N SER A 123 3.98 9.28 -6.34
CA SER A 123 3.84 7.92 -5.82
C SER A 123 3.58 7.91 -4.31
N LEU A 124 4.26 8.76 -3.53
CA LEU A 124 4.06 8.86 -2.09
C LEU A 124 2.66 9.39 -1.75
N VAL A 125 2.17 10.41 -2.46
CA VAL A 125 0.80 10.92 -2.30
C VAL A 125 -0.22 9.84 -2.63
N LEU A 126 -0.05 9.13 -3.74
CA LEU A 126 -0.94 8.05 -4.15
C LEU A 126 -0.94 6.89 -3.15
N PHE A 127 0.21 6.54 -2.59
CA PHE A 127 0.31 5.53 -1.54
C PHE A 127 -0.53 5.91 -0.31
N ILE A 128 -0.40 7.16 0.16
CA ILE A 128 -1.19 7.69 1.28
C ILE A 128 -2.70 7.65 0.96
N VAL A 129 -3.09 8.06 -0.25
CA VAL A 129 -4.50 8.03 -0.69
C VAL A 129 -5.04 6.60 -0.70
N VAL A 130 -4.30 5.65 -1.29
CA VAL A 130 -4.68 4.23 -1.33
C VAL A 130 -4.85 3.67 0.08
N TRP A 131 -3.88 3.92 0.97
CA TRP A 131 -3.95 3.42 2.34
C TRP A 131 -5.09 4.08 3.13
N SER A 132 -5.32 5.37 2.96
CA SER A 132 -6.46 6.08 3.55
C SER A 132 -7.79 5.50 3.09
N ASN A 133 -7.94 5.23 1.78
CA ASN A 133 -9.15 4.62 1.23
C ASN A 133 -9.41 3.22 1.80
N ILE A 134 -8.38 2.39 1.91
CA ILE A 134 -8.48 1.06 2.55
C ILE A 134 -8.93 1.20 4.01
N SER A 135 -8.28 2.08 4.77
CA SER A 135 -8.55 2.29 6.19
C SER A 135 -9.95 2.82 6.44
N ASN A 136 -10.39 3.80 5.64
CA ASN A 136 -11.72 4.40 5.79
C ASN A 136 -12.83 3.43 5.38
N THR A 137 -12.63 2.66 4.29
CA THR A 137 -13.58 1.60 3.90
C THR A 137 -13.71 0.54 4.99
N THR A 138 -12.59 0.16 5.60
CA THR A 138 -12.59 -0.79 6.72
C THR A 138 -13.39 -0.25 7.90
N LYS A 139 -13.23 1.04 8.24
CA LYS A 139 -13.98 1.69 9.32
C LYS A 139 -15.48 1.77 9.00
N GLU A 140 -15.84 2.08 7.76
CA GLU A 140 -17.24 2.11 7.30
C GLU A 140 -17.89 0.73 7.40
N LEU A 141 -17.20 -0.33 6.97
CA LEU A 141 -17.70 -1.70 7.10
C LEU A 141 -17.91 -2.11 8.56
N VAL A 142 -16.98 -1.77 9.46
CA VAL A 142 -17.11 -2.12 10.90
C VAL A 142 -18.27 -1.38 11.57
N LYS A 143 -18.60 -0.16 11.12
CA LYS A 143 -19.74 0.59 11.66
C LYS A 143 -21.09 0.02 11.24
N ASN A 144 -21.12 -0.66 10.10
CA ASN A 144 -22.34 -1.17 9.47
C ASN A 144 -22.52 -2.70 9.65
N LEU A 145 -21.62 -3.35 10.41
CA LEU A 145 -21.66 -4.76 10.81
C LEU A 145 -22.19 -4.88 12.24
#